data_AF-A0A7G6T3Y0-F1
#
_entry.id   AF-A0A7G6T3Y0-F1
#
_cell.length_a   1.000
_cell.length_b   1.000
_cell.length_c   1.000
_cell.angle_alpha   90.00
_cell.angle_beta   90.00
_cell.angle_gamma   90.00
#
_symmetry.space_group_name_H-M   'P 1'
#
loop_
_entity.id
_entity.type
_entity.pdbx_description
1 polymer ?
#
loop_
_entity_poly.entity_id
_entity_poly.type
_entity_poly.pdbx_seq_one_letter_code
_entity_poly.pdbx_strand_id
1 'polypeptide(L)'
;MAETGSETSQTVAAGQLRALIERIERLDEEKKTIAEDIKEVFAEAKGTGFDTKAIRTILRLRKKDQAERQEEDAILDLYMAALGMV
;
A
#
# COMPACT_ATOMS: atom_id res chain seq x y z
N MET A 1 27.44 -14.70 -43.19
CA MET A 1 27.34 -15.28 -41.83
C MET A 1 27.42 -14.14 -40.82
N ALA A 2 26.30 -13.48 -40.54
CA ALA A 2 26.21 -12.37 -39.58
C ALA A 2 24.83 -12.32 -38.88
N GLU A 3 24.13 -13.46 -38.75
CA GLU A 3 22.80 -13.51 -38.10
C GLU A 3 22.80 -14.11 -36.69
N THR A 4 23.84 -14.87 -36.31
CA THR A 4 23.87 -15.59 -35.03
C THR A 4 23.98 -14.71 -33.77
N GLY A 5 24.38 -13.44 -33.89
CA GLY A 5 24.49 -12.51 -32.75
C GLY A 5 23.17 -11.86 -32.31
N SER A 6 22.21 -11.71 -33.23
CA SER A 6 20.93 -11.04 -33.00
C SER A 6 19.91 -11.97 -32.31
N GLU A 7 19.77 -13.20 -32.79
CA GLU A 7 18.86 -14.21 -32.21
C GLU A 7 19.24 -14.59 -30.77
N THR A 8 20.54 -14.71 -30.49
CA THR A 8 21.04 -14.99 -29.13
C THR A 8 20.74 -13.82 -28.18
N SER A 9 20.84 -12.57 -28.64
CA SER A 9 20.51 -11.39 -27.83
C SER A 9 19.00 -11.28 -27.58
N GLN A 10 18.17 -11.60 -28.58
CA GLN A 10 16.70 -11.61 -28.43
C GLN A 10 16.22 -12.69 -27.46
N THR A 11 16.83 -13.88 -27.48
CA THR A 11 16.49 -14.97 -26.55
C THR A 11 16.89 -14.65 -25.10
N VAL A 12 18.03 -14.00 -24.88
CA VAL A 12 18.44 -13.51 -23.55
C VAL A 12 17.48 -12.44 -23.02
N ALA A 13 17.09 -11.47 -23.86
CA ALA A 13 16.12 -10.44 -23.49
C ALA A 13 14.73 -11.02 -23.16
N ALA A 14 14.27 -12.00 -23.94
CA ALA A 14 13.01 -12.70 -23.68
C ALA A 14 13.06 -13.51 -22.36
N GLY A 15 14.20 -14.13 -22.04
CA GLY A 15 14.41 -14.83 -20.77
C GLY A 15 14.37 -13.90 -19.55
N GLN A 16 15.02 -12.74 -19.64
CA GLN A 16 14.97 -11.72 -18.59
C GLN A 16 13.55 -11.18 -18.38
N LEU A 17 12.82 -10.91 -19.46
CA LEU A 17 11.44 -10.46 -19.38
C LEU A 17 10.53 -11.50 -18.71
N ARG A 18 10.66 -12.79 -19.05
CA ARG A 18 9.91 -13.87 -18.37
C ARG A 18 10.20 -13.92 -16.87
N ALA A 19 11.48 -13.86 -16.48
CA ALA A 19 11.85 -13.88 -15.08
C ALA A 19 11.30 -12.68 -14.28
N LEU A 20 11.21 -11.50 -14.91
CA LEU A 20 10.56 -10.33 -14.30
C LEU A 20 9.05 -10.52 -14.14
N ILE A 21 8.37 -11.04 -15.18
CA ILE A 21 6.93 -11.32 -15.16
C ILE A 21 6.59 -12.33 -14.07
N GLU A 22 7.26 -13.48 -14.05
CA GLU A 22 7.04 -14.53 -13.04
C GLU A 22 7.23 -14.00 -11.61
N ARG A 23 8.24 -13.13 -11.41
CA ARG A 23 8.47 -12.49 -10.11
C ARG A 23 7.35 -11.54 -9.73
N ILE A 24 6.81 -10.77 -10.68
CA ILE A 24 5.68 -9.86 -10.45
C ILE A 24 4.40 -10.66 -10.16
N GLU A 25 4.12 -11.72 -10.90
CA GLU A 25 2.93 -12.56 -10.70
C GLU A 25 2.92 -13.20 -9.32
N ARG A 26 4.07 -13.72 -8.86
CA ARG A 26 4.20 -14.22 -7.48
C ARG A 26 3.92 -13.12 -6.44
N LEU A 27 4.49 -11.93 -6.63
CA LEU A 27 4.26 -10.79 -5.71
C LEU A 27 2.81 -10.32 -5.72
N ASP A 28 2.12 -10.39 -6.86
CA ASP A 28 0.70 -10.04 -6.96
C ASP A 28 -0.17 -11.06 -6.22
N GLU A 29 0.17 -12.35 -6.31
CA GLU A 29 -0.52 -13.39 -5.56
C GLU A 29 -0.30 -13.25 -4.04
N GLU A 30 0.93 -13.02 -3.59
CA GLU A 30 1.23 -12.72 -2.18
C GLU A 30 0.45 -11.49 -1.70
N LYS A 31 0.36 -10.44 -2.52
CA LYS A 31 -0.41 -9.24 -2.22
C LYS A 31 -1.90 -9.53 -2.08
N LYS A 32 -2.47 -10.45 -2.89
CA LYS A 32 -3.88 -10.87 -2.76
C LYS A 32 -4.10 -11.60 -1.45
N THR A 33 -3.26 -12.57 -1.11
CA THR A 33 -3.34 -13.28 0.18
C THR A 33 -3.30 -12.31 1.36
N ILE A 34 -2.31 -11.39 1.37
CA ILE A 34 -2.21 -10.37 2.42
C ILE A 34 -3.45 -9.47 2.47
N ALA A 35 -4.01 -9.10 1.30
CA ALA A 35 -5.22 -8.29 1.26
C ALA A 35 -6.46 -9.03 1.78
N GLU A 36 -6.52 -10.36 1.61
CA GLU A 36 -7.56 -11.21 2.19
C GLU A 36 -7.41 -11.30 3.71
N ASP A 37 -6.21 -11.57 4.21
CA ASP A 37 -5.92 -11.59 5.65
C ASP A 37 -6.31 -10.25 6.32
N ILE A 38 -5.97 -9.12 5.70
CA ILE A 38 -6.36 -7.80 6.20
C ILE A 38 -7.89 -7.65 6.25
N LYS A 39 -8.63 -8.18 5.27
CA LYS A 39 -10.10 -8.13 5.28
C LYS A 39 -10.67 -8.96 6.43
N GLU A 40 -10.11 -10.13 6.70
CA GLU A 40 -10.52 -10.98 7.82
C GLU A 40 -10.32 -10.27 9.15
N VAL A 41 -9.18 -9.62 9.37
CA VAL A 41 -8.92 -8.81 10.57
C VAL A 41 -9.93 -7.67 10.72
N PHE A 42 -10.29 -6.98 9.62
CA PHE A 42 -11.36 -5.96 9.68
C PHE A 42 -12.73 -6.55 9.97
N ALA A 43 -13.01 -7.76 9.49
CA ALA A 43 -14.27 -8.47 9.76
C ALA A 43 -14.34 -8.89 11.25
N GLU A 44 -13.25 -9.39 11.81
CA GLU A 44 -13.12 -9.70 13.24
C GLU A 44 -13.32 -8.45 14.10
N ALA A 45 -12.65 -7.34 13.76
CA ALA A 45 -12.81 -6.07 14.45
C ALA A 45 -14.27 -5.59 14.43
N LYS A 46 -14.96 -5.78 13.29
CA LYS A 46 -16.39 -5.45 13.20
C LYS A 46 -17.25 -6.38 14.07
N GLY A 47 -16.98 -7.69 14.06
CA GLY A 47 -17.71 -8.69 14.85
C GLY A 47 -17.55 -8.51 16.36
N THR A 48 -16.40 -7.99 16.79
CA THR A 48 -16.12 -7.63 18.19
C THR A 48 -16.68 -6.27 18.61
N GLY A 49 -17.23 -5.50 17.66
CA GLY A 49 -17.93 -4.23 17.93
C GLY A 49 -17.10 -2.97 17.70
N PHE A 50 -15.91 -3.05 17.11
CA PHE A 50 -15.12 -1.87 16.76
C PHE A 50 -15.61 -1.21 15.45
N ASP A 51 -15.51 0.12 15.39
CA ASP A 51 -15.71 0.87 14.16
C ASP A 51 -14.49 0.74 13.22
N THR A 52 -14.65 -0.07 12.17
CA THR A 52 -13.62 -0.25 11.14
C THR A 52 -13.24 1.05 10.40
N LYS A 53 -14.11 2.07 10.35
CA LYS A 53 -13.76 3.38 9.76
C LYS A 53 -12.77 4.12 10.66
N ALA A 54 -13.02 4.14 11.97
CA ALA A 54 -12.10 4.71 12.95
C ALA A 54 -10.73 4.00 12.89
N ILE A 55 -10.70 2.66 12.82
CA ILE A 55 -9.46 1.88 12.68
C ILE A 55 -8.69 2.28 11.41
N ARG A 56 -9.35 2.40 10.25
CA ARG A 56 -8.70 2.86 9.00
C ARG A 56 -8.10 4.26 9.15
N THR A 57 -8.82 5.17 9.82
CA THR A 57 -8.31 6.51 10.10
C THR A 57 -7.07 6.45 10.97
N ILE A 58 -7.07 5.65 12.04
CA ILE A 58 -5.90 5.44 12.91
C ILE A 58 -4.72 4.89 12.11
N LEU A 59 -4.93 3.86 11.28
CA LEU A 59 -3.86 3.29 10.45
C LEU A 59 -3.25 4.32 9.49
N ARG A 60 -4.08 5.17 8.86
CA ARG A 60 -3.61 6.27 8.01
C ARG A 60 -2.80 7.28 8.81
N LEU A 61 -3.29 7.68 9.97
CA LEU A 61 -2.61 8.62 10.86
C LEU A 61 -1.28 8.06 11.40
N ARG A 62 -1.18 6.74 11.60
CA ARG A 62 0.06 6.07 12.02
C ARG A 62 1.10 5.92 10.90
N LYS A 63 0.68 6.06 9.64
CA LYS A 63 1.59 6.05 8.48
C LYS A 63 2.21 7.42 8.19
N LYS A 64 1.62 8.51 8.68
CA LYS A 64 2.16 9.86 8.55
C LYS A 64 3.36 10.05 9.48
N ASP A 65 4.25 10.95 9.09
CA ASP A 65 5.34 11.39 9.95
C ASP A 65 4.79 12.11 11.20
N GLN A 66 5.44 11.91 12.35
CA GLN A 66 4.95 12.46 13.61
C GLN A 66 5.00 13.99 13.64
N ALA A 67 6.01 14.60 13.03
CA ALA A 67 6.14 16.06 12.97
C ALA A 67 5.10 16.66 12.02
N GLU A 68 4.91 16.06 10.84
CA GLU A 68 3.87 16.47 9.88
C GLU A 68 2.48 16.41 10.53
N ARG A 69 2.20 15.35 11.30
CA ARG A 69 0.93 15.22 12.01
C ARG A 69 0.73 16.31 13.07
N GLN A 70 1.76 16.61 13.85
CA GLN A 70 1.68 17.66 14.88
C GLN A 70 1.45 19.04 14.27
N GLU A 71 2.06 19.32 13.12
CA GLU A 71 1.87 20.56 12.39
C GLU A 71 0.42 20.67 11.85
N GLU A 72 -0.09 19.61 11.21
CA GLU A 72 -1.48 19.55 10.75
C GLU A 72 -2.49 19.72 11.90
N ASP A 73 -2.28 19.00 13.02
CA ASP A 73 -3.16 19.06 14.19
C ASP A 73 -3.16 20.48 14.79
N ALA A 74 -2.00 21.14 14.90
CA ALA A 74 -1.90 22.51 15.41
C ALA A 74 -2.62 23.54 14.51
N ILE A 75 -2.55 23.38 13.19
CA ILE A 75 -3.27 24.23 12.23
C ILE A 75 -4.78 23.99 12.35
N LEU A 76 -5.20 22.72 12.46
CA LEU A 76 -6.60 22.37 12.60
C LEU A 76 -7.21 22.94 13.89
N ASP A 77 -6.50 22.82 15.01
CA ASP A 77 -6.91 23.36 16.31
C ASP A 77 -7.07 24.89 16.24
N LEU A 78 -6.13 25.59 15.58
CA LEU A 78 -6.23 27.04 15.36
C LEU A 78 -7.50 27.41 14.58
N TYR A 79 -7.82 26.65 13.53
CA TYR A 79 -9.02 26.90 12.73
C TYR A 79 -10.31 26.55 13.47
N MET A 80 -10.33 25.45 14.23
CA MET A 80 -11.48 25.09 15.06
C MET A 80 -11.75 26.15 16.14
N ALA A 81 -10.70 26.69 16.76
CA ALA A 81 -10.81 27.81 17.69
C ALA A 81 -11.36 29.07 17.02
N ALA A 82 -10.87 29.43 15.83
CA ALA A 82 -11.38 30.58 15.07
C ALA A 82 -12.86 30.42 14.67
N LEU A 83 -13.32 29.19 14.48
CA LEU A 83 -14.69 28.85 14.12
C LEU A 83 -15.61 28.63 15.33
N GLY A 84 -15.09 28.68 16.57
CA GLY A 84 -15.86 28.43 17.79
C GLY A 84 -16.31 26.98 17.97
N MET A 85 -15.55 26.02 17.43
CA MET A 85 -15.84 24.58 17.45
C MET A 85 -15.15 23.84 18.62
N VAL A 86 -14.61 24.56 19.61
CA VAL A 86 -13.92 24.04 20.82
C VAL A 86 -14.69 24.39 22.08
#